data_AF-R7W5I3-F1
#
_entry.id   AF-R7W5I3-F1
#
_cell.length_a   1.000
_cell.length_b   1.000
_cell.length_c   1.000
_cell.angle_alpha   90.00
_cell.angle_beta   90.00
_cell.angle_gamma   90.00
#
_symmetry.space_group_name_H-M   'P 1'
#
loop_
_entity.id
_entity.type
_entity.pdbx_description
1 polymer ?
#
loop_
_entity_poly.entity_id
_entity_poly.type
_entity_poly.pdbx_seq_one_letter_code
_entity_poly.pdbx_strand_id
1 'polypeptide(L)'
;MWKPSLGRQPVARWYFPPEVDYRLSLLHPDAKGLIVWVYEAKVLSKAELQFLAMLPDLRPKVRVIAECGNWRKFIWKPLKQISGLEPDPDAEE
;
A
#
# COMPACT_ATOMS: atom_id res chain seq x y z
N MET A 1 -1.04 -14.97 -9.96
CA MET A 1 0.17 -14.44 -10.65
C MET A 1 0.81 -15.56 -11.46
N TRP A 2 1.55 -15.27 -12.52
CA TRP A 2 2.27 -16.28 -13.32
C TRP A 2 3.69 -16.45 -12.79
N LYS A 3 4.15 -17.69 -12.60
CA LYS A 3 5.58 -17.95 -12.40
C LYS A 3 6.28 -17.94 -13.77
N PRO A 4 7.46 -17.30 -13.91
CA PRO A 4 8.22 -17.39 -15.14
C PRO A 4 8.52 -18.86 -15.45
N SER A 5 8.07 -19.33 -16.62
CA SER A 5 8.25 -20.72 -17.04
C SER A 5 9.69 -21.02 -17.49
N LEU A 6 10.45 -19.98 -17.86
CA LEU A 6 11.82 -20.03 -18.37
C LEU A 6 12.03 -21.11 -19.47
N GLY A 7 10.96 -21.50 -20.17
CA GLY A 7 10.96 -22.56 -21.18
C GLY A 7 11.16 -23.99 -20.64
N ARG A 8 11.26 -24.20 -19.32
CA ARG A 8 11.52 -25.51 -18.71
C ARG A 8 10.34 -26.10 -17.94
N GLN A 9 9.32 -25.30 -17.67
CA GLN A 9 8.16 -25.67 -16.88
C GLN A 9 6.88 -25.35 -17.66
N PRO A 10 5.82 -26.17 -17.53
CA PRO A 10 4.51 -25.81 -18.09
C PRO A 10 3.98 -24.54 -17.44
N VAL A 11 3.16 -23.78 -18.18
CA VAL A 11 2.59 -22.53 -17.68
C VAL A 11 1.66 -22.85 -16.50
N ALA A 12 2.12 -22.54 -15.29
CA ALA A 12 1.36 -22.75 -14.06
C ALA A 12 0.74 -21.44 -13.57
N ARG A 13 -0.55 -21.50 -13.22
CA ARG A 13 -1.27 -20.37 -12.63
C ARG A 13 -1.33 -20.55 -11.11
N TRP A 14 -0.66 -19.67 -10.40
CA TRP A 14 -0.62 -19.69 -8.94
C TRP A 14 -1.67 -18.74 -8.38
N TYR A 15 -2.49 -19.26 -7.47
CA TYR A 15 -3.37 -18.46 -6.64
C TYR A 15 -2.58 -17.89 -5.46
N PHE A 16 -2.65 -16.59 -5.29
CA PHE A 16 -2.08 -15.91 -4.14
C PHE A 16 -3.25 -15.49 -3.24
N PRO A 17 -3.21 -15.80 -1.93
CA PRO A 17 -4.23 -15.34 -1.02
C PRO A 17 -4.21 -13.81 -0.93
N PRO A 18 -5.30 -13.17 -0.48
CA PRO A 18 -5.32 -11.74 -0.19
C PRO A 18 -4.27 -11.41 0.88
N GLU A 19 -3.20 -10.70 0.50
CA GLU A 19 -1.99 -10.57 1.30
C GLU A 19 -2.23 -9.90 2.67
N VAL A 20 -3.02 -8.82 2.69
CA VAL A 20 -3.35 -8.09 3.92
C VAL A 20 -4.15 -8.97 4.89
N ASP A 21 -5.14 -9.68 4.37
CA ASP A 21 -6.07 -10.48 5.18
C ASP A 21 -5.41 -11.73 5.71
N TYR A 22 -4.62 -12.37 4.86
CA TYR A 22 -3.84 -13.54 5.22
C TYR A 22 -2.79 -13.20 6.27
N ARG A 23 -2.09 -12.08 6.14
CA ARG A 23 -1.13 -11.66 7.18
C ARG A 23 -1.82 -11.24 8.47
N LEU A 24 -3.00 -10.61 8.39
CA LEU A 24 -3.80 -10.27 9.56
C LEU A 24 -4.28 -11.52 10.31
N SER A 25 -4.67 -12.59 9.60
CA SER A 25 -5.13 -13.83 10.25
C SER A 25 -4.00 -14.62 10.92
N LEU A 26 -2.78 -14.47 10.43
CA LEU A 26 -1.57 -15.05 11.04
C LEU A 26 -1.04 -14.26 12.25
N LEU A 27 -1.52 -13.03 12.45
CA LEU A 27 -1.05 -12.17 13.51
C LEU A 27 -1.63 -12.64 14.87
N HIS A 28 -0.81 -12.58 15.93
CA HIS A 28 -1.29 -12.89 17.27
C HIS A 28 -2.46 -11.96 17.66
N PRO A 29 -3.51 -12.45 18.32
CA PRO A 29 -4.70 -11.65 18.64
C PRO A 29 -4.43 -10.40 19.47
N ASP A 30 -3.36 -10.39 20.26
CA ASP A 30 -2.91 -9.24 21.08
C ASP A 30 -2.13 -8.18 20.28
N ALA A 31 -1.77 -8.46 19.03
CA ALA A 31 -1.06 -7.50 18.21
C ALA A 31 -1.98 -6.34 17.79
N LYS A 32 -1.43 -5.11 17.84
CA LYS A 32 -2.18 -3.87 17.55
C LYS A 32 -2.74 -3.81 16.12
N GLY A 33 -2.05 -4.40 15.15
CA GLY A 33 -2.46 -4.39 13.75
C GLY A 33 -1.29 -4.58 12.78
N LEU A 34 -1.57 -4.38 11.49
CA LEU A 34 -0.61 -4.52 10.40
C LEU A 34 -0.32 -3.15 9.78
N ILE A 35 0.96 -2.86 9.54
CA ILE A 35 1.37 -1.70 8.75
C ILE A 35 1.81 -2.20 7.38
N VAL A 36 1.17 -1.68 6.32
CA VAL A 36 1.58 -1.88 4.95
C VAL A 36 2.54 -0.76 4.57
N TRP A 37 3.82 -1.09 4.45
CA TRP A 37 4.84 -0.15 3.98
C TRP A 37 5.14 -0.41 2.52
N VAL A 38 4.75 0.54 1.67
CA VAL A 38 5.04 0.52 0.24
C VAL A 38 6.26 1.38 -0.02
N TYR A 39 7.38 0.72 -0.31
CA TYR A 39 8.60 1.37 -0.80
C TYR A 39 8.43 1.78 -2.26
N GLU A 40 9.10 2.85 -2.66
CA GLU A 40 9.08 3.38 -4.04
C GLU A 40 7.68 3.67 -4.60
N ALA A 41 6.75 4.12 -3.77
CA ALA A 41 5.36 4.42 -4.16
C ALA A 41 5.23 5.55 -5.21
N LYS A 42 6.32 6.24 -5.56
CA LYS A 42 6.38 7.25 -6.64
C LYS A 42 5.95 6.73 -8.02
N VAL A 43 6.04 5.42 -8.26
CA VAL A 43 5.63 4.81 -9.54
C VAL A 43 4.13 4.50 -9.60
N LEU A 44 3.44 4.59 -8.46
CA LEU A 44 2.00 4.33 -8.39
C LEU A 44 1.21 5.48 -8.99
N SER A 45 0.13 5.12 -9.68
CA SER A 45 -0.87 6.07 -10.17
C SER A 45 -1.63 6.72 -9.01
N LYS A 46 -2.25 7.87 -9.28
CA LYS A 46 -3.10 8.56 -8.29
C LYS A 46 -4.23 7.65 -7.79
N ALA A 47 -4.86 6.87 -8.66
CA ALA A 47 -5.93 5.94 -8.29
C ALA A 47 -5.46 4.85 -7.32
N GLU A 48 -4.25 4.30 -7.52
CA GLU A 48 -3.66 3.32 -6.60
C GLU A 48 -3.38 3.94 -5.22
N LEU A 49 -2.86 5.18 -5.20
CA LEU A 49 -2.65 5.92 -3.94
C LEU A 49 -3.97 6.25 -3.22
N GLN A 50 -5.04 6.58 -3.96
CA GLN A 50 -6.38 6.78 -3.40
C GLN A 50 -6.91 5.49 -2.75
N PHE A 51 -6.74 4.35 -3.41
CA PHE A 51 -7.13 3.07 -2.83
C PHE A 51 -6.36 2.76 -1.54
N LEU A 52 -5.05 3.00 -1.53
CA LEU A 52 -4.21 2.86 -0.33
C LEU A 52 -4.66 3.80 0.81
N ALA A 53 -5.13 5.01 0.48
CA ALA A 53 -5.64 5.97 1.46
C ALA A 53 -6.99 5.54 2.07
N MET A 54 -7.81 4.79 1.34
CA MET A 54 -9.10 4.24 1.82
C MET A 54 -8.95 2.91 2.56
N LEU A 55 -7.82 2.23 2.44
CA LEU A 55 -7.58 0.92 3.06
C LEU A 55 -7.80 0.90 4.59
N PRO A 56 -7.36 1.92 5.36
CA PRO A 56 -7.61 1.99 6.80
C PRO A 56 -9.09 2.12 7.16
N ASP A 57 -9.89 2.74 6.29
CA ASP A 57 -11.33 2.93 6.50
C ASP A 57 -12.08 1.60 6.31
N LEU A 58 -11.62 0.75 5.37
CA LEU A 58 -12.14 -0.60 5.16
C LEU A 58 -11.69 -1.59 6.24
N ARG A 59 -10.47 -1.45 6.75
CA ARG A 59 -9.86 -2.38 7.73
C ARG A 59 -9.19 -1.60 8.86
N PRO A 60 -9.83 -1.44 10.03
CA PRO A 60 -9.36 -0.54 11.07
C PRO A 60 -8.03 -0.98 11.73
N LYS A 61 -7.67 -2.27 11.63
CA LYS A 61 -6.38 -2.81 12.12
C LYS A 61 -5.23 -2.61 11.14
N VAL A 62 -5.46 -1.94 10.01
CA VAL A 62 -4.44 -1.72 8.97
C VAL A 62 -4.09 -0.24 8.87
N ARG A 63 -2.81 0.05 8.84
CA ARG A 63 -2.26 1.38 8.53
C ARG A 63 -1.39 1.29 7.30
N VAL A 64 -1.32 2.35 6.51
CA VAL A 64 -0.54 2.38 5.26
C VAL A 64 0.49 3.51 5.31
N ILE A 65 1.70 3.19 4.89
CA ILE A 65 2.80 4.13 4.69
C ILE A 65 3.27 3.97 3.24
N ALA A 66 3.34 5.09 2.50
CA ALA A 66 3.78 5.10 1.11
C ALA A 66 4.93 6.09 0.94
N GLU A 67 6.05 5.61 0.40
CA GLU A 67 7.23 6.45 0.14
C GLU A 67 7.15 7.06 -1.26
N CYS A 68 6.58 8.26 -1.36
CA CYS A 68 6.22 8.89 -2.64
C CYS A 68 7.28 9.87 -3.21
N GLY A 69 8.47 10.00 -2.64
CA GLY A 69 9.45 10.97 -3.13
C GLY A 69 10.77 10.96 -2.38
N ASN A 70 11.69 11.82 -2.81
CA ASN A 70 13.00 11.97 -2.20
C ASN A 70 13.16 13.41 -1.70
N TRP A 71 12.83 13.64 -0.43
CA TRP A 71 13.13 14.88 0.27
C TRP A 71 14.47 14.77 1.01
N ARG A 72 15.16 15.91 1.16
CA ARG A 72 16.42 16.00 1.92
C ARG A 72 16.25 15.85 3.44
N LYS A 73 14.99 15.76 3.91
CA LYS A 73 14.58 15.53 5.30
C LYS A 73 13.34 14.63 5.28
N PHE A 74 13.15 13.84 6.33
CA PHE A 74 11.93 13.04 6.49
C PHE A 74 10.74 13.95 6.77
N ILE A 75 9.79 13.99 5.83
CA ILE A 75 8.53 14.73 5.93
C ILE A 75 7.41 13.74 5.62
N TRP A 76 6.43 13.66 6.52
CA TRP A 76 5.25 12.82 6.36
C TRP A 76 4.04 13.71 6.13
N LYS A 77 3.31 13.47 5.04
CA LYS A 77 2.01 14.09 4.76
C LYS A 77 0.92 13.01 4.71
N PRO A 78 -0.31 13.31 5.12
CA PRO A 78 -1.47 12.44 4.92
C PRO A 78 -1.61 11.98 3.47
N LEU A 79 -1.80 10.68 3.26
CA LEU A 79 -1.93 10.12 1.91
C LEU A 79 -3.18 10.65 1.17
N LYS A 80 -4.24 11.00 1.91
CA LYS A 80 -5.48 11.58 1.37
C LYS A 80 -5.21 12.89 0.62
N GLN A 81 -4.33 13.76 1.15
CA GLN A 81 -3.91 15.01 0.49
C GLN A 81 -3.11 14.74 -0.79
N ILE A 82 -2.12 13.84 -0.75
CA ILE A 82 -1.27 13.51 -1.90
C ILE A 82 -2.09 12.85 -3.03
N SER A 83 -3.08 12.04 -2.66
CA SER A 83 -3.95 11.33 -3.60
C SER A 83 -5.02 12.23 -4.25
N GLY A 84 -5.14 13.48 -3.81
CA GLY A 84 -6.15 14.44 -4.29
C GLY A 84 -7.56 14.16 -3.80
N LEU A 85 -7.73 13.38 -2.72
CA LEU A 85 -9.04 13.17 -2.06
C LEU A 85 -9.43 14.35 -1.18
N GLU A 86 -8.44 15.06 -0.64
CA GLU A 86 -8.62 16.28 0.13
C GLU A 86 -7.72 17.37 -0.44
N PRO A 87 -8.16 18.64 -0.45
CA PRO A 87 -7.29 19.75 -0.86
C PRO A 87 -6.09 19.84 0.10
N ASP A 88 -4.89 20.04 -0.47
CA ASP A 88 -3.70 20.31 0.33
C ASP A 88 -3.78 21.77 0.83
N PRO A 89 -3.84 22.01 2.15
CA PRO A 89 -3.92 23.36 2.70
C PRO A 89 -2.68 24.21 2.39
N ASP A 90 -1.56 23.60 1.99
CA ASP A 90 -0.31 24.27 1.65
C ASP A 90 -0.15 24.53 0.13
N ALA A 91 -1.15 24.18 -0.70
CA ALA A 91 -1.05 24.33 -2.16
C ALA A 91 -1.48 25.71 -2.70
N GLU A 92 -1.91 26.63 -1.83
CA GLU A 92 -2.35 27.99 -2.17
C GLU A 92 -1.34 29.11 -1.81
N GLU A 93 -0.07 28.79 -1.51
CA GLU A 93 1.03 29.78 -1.42
C GLU A 93 2.05 29.67 -2.57
#